data_AF-A0A966K909-F1
#
_entry.id   AF-A0A966K909-F1
#
_cell.length_a   1.000
_cell.length_b   1.000
_cell.length_c   1.000
_cell.angle_alpha   90.00
_cell.angle_beta   90.00
_cell.angle_gamma   90.00
#
_symmetry.space_group_name_H-M   'P 1'
#
loop_
_entity.id
_entity.type
_entity.pdbx_description
1 polymer ?
#
loop_
_entity_poly.entity_id
_entity_poly.type
_entity_poly.pdbx_seq_one_letter_code
_entity_poly.pdbx_strand_id
1 'polypeptide(L)'
;GDTGCNAGSIKDPINPFWQAAVTKPNTPVVASQSALAVAMHPTSPLPVPAVPDTYFLNSAATTNGTGIYSSTSSLQSLYASNIGASDAFVKLYNKATAPVVGTDVPEMVIRVVAGSNIQITPGLQGYRFPLGLGIAITGLAADTDTTAVAAGQVKVKLSRTV
;
A
#
# COMPACT_ATOMS: atom_id res chain seq x y z
N GLY A 1 16.75 5.59 49.38
CA GLY A 1 15.68 6.45 48.83
C GLY A 1 15.04 5.64 47.75
N ASP A 2 14.13 4.76 48.17
CA ASP A 2 13.97 3.45 47.53
C ASP A 2 12.94 3.52 46.41
N THR A 3 13.39 3.16 45.21
CA THR A 3 12.58 3.15 43.99
C THR A 3 11.93 1.77 43.83
N GLY A 4 10.69 1.61 44.32
CA GLY A 4 9.61 1.09 43.48
C GLY A 4 9.41 -0.42 43.28
N CYS A 5 9.78 -1.32 44.19
CA CYS A 5 9.28 -2.70 44.20
C CYS A 5 9.02 -3.18 45.64
N ASN A 6 7.80 -2.99 46.15
CA ASN A 6 7.43 -3.56 47.44
C ASN A 6 7.21 -5.08 47.26
N ALA A 7 8.26 -5.87 47.41
CA ALA A 7 8.14 -7.32 47.56
C ALA A 7 7.36 -7.58 48.86
N GLY A 8 6.09 -7.99 48.73
CA GLY A 8 5.24 -8.32 49.85
C GLY A 8 5.16 -9.83 50.04
N SER A 9 5.27 -10.32 51.27
CA SER A 9 4.95 -11.69 51.64
C SER A 9 3.55 -11.75 52.24
N ILE A 10 2.67 -12.61 51.73
CA ILE A 10 1.38 -12.91 52.39
C ILE A 10 1.62 -14.10 53.32
N LYS A 11 1.34 -13.91 54.61
CA LYS A 11 1.40 -15.00 55.61
C LYS A 11 0.01 -15.60 55.79
N ASP A 12 -0.07 -16.92 55.94
CA ASP A 12 -1.32 -17.57 56.35
C ASP A 12 -1.64 -17.16 57.81
N PRO A 13 -2.83 -16.61 58.10
CA PRO A 13 -3.21 -16.17 59.44
C PRO A 13 -3.35 -17.32 60.46
N ILE A 14 -3.51 -18.57 60.02
CA ILE A 14 -3.63 -19.75 60.88
C ILE A 14 -2.27 -20.44 61.04
N ASN A 15 -1.41 -20.34 60.02
CA ASN A 15 -0.10 -20.97 60.04
C ASN A 15 1.03 -20.03 59.54
N PRO A 16 1.67 -19.25 60.43
CA PRO A 16 2.58 -18.17 60.06
C PRO A 16 3.94 -18.63 59.52
N PHE A 17 4.26 -19.93 59.61
CA PHE A 17 5.47 -20.51 59.03
C PHE A 17 5.32 -20.85 57.54
N TRP A 18 4.11 -20.78 56.99
CA TRP A 18 3.88 -20.85 55.54
C TRP A 18 3.68 -19.44 54.97
N GLN A 19 4.57 -19.06 54.07
CA GLN A 19 4.54 -17.76 53.39
C GLN A 19 4.70 -17.94 51.89
N ALA A 20 3.84 -17.26 51.12
CA ALA A 20 3.99 -17.17 49.68
C ALA A 20 4.58 -15.79 49.33
N ALA A 21 5.65 -15.79 48.53
CA ALA A 21 6.19 -14.56 47.96
C ALA A 21 5.24 -14.06 46.86
N VAL A 22 4.77 -12.81 46.97
CA VAL A 22 4.00 -12.16 45.89
C VAL A 22 4.88 -11.11 45.25
N THR A 23 5.44 -11.47 44.10
CA THR A 23 6.03 -10.51 43.18
C THR A 23 4.91 -9.99 42.30
N LYS A 24 4.55 -8.71 42.41
CA LYS A 24 3.71 -8.08 41.38
C LYS A 24 4.48 -8.12 40.05
N PRO A 25 3.82 -8.32 38.90
CA PRO A 25 4.52 -8.36 37.63
C PRO A 25 5.14 -6.99 37.36
N ASN A 26 6.46 -6.93 37.49
CA ASN A 26 7.26 -5.75 37.17
C ASN A 26 7.89 -6.00 35.80
N THR A 27 7.07 -5.89 34.76
CA THR A 27 7.40 -5.71 33.33
C THR A 27 6.12 -6.05 32.58
N PRO A 28 5.79 -5.37 31.47
CA PRO A 28 4.74 -5.87 30.60
C PRO A 28 5.20 -7.27 30.18
N VAL A 29 4.49 -8.29 30.65
CA VAL A 29 4.58 -9.65 30.14
C VAL A 29 4.43 -9.49 28.63
N VAL A 30 5.53 -9.67 27.91
CA VAL A 30 5.59 -9.60 26.46
C VAL A 30 4.48 -10.51 25.98
N ALA A 31 3.48 -9.89 25.34
CA ALA A 31 2.30 -10.56 24.86
C ALA A 31 2.72 -11.70 23.93
N SER A 32 2.76 -12.92 24.45
CA SER A 32 2.55 -14.13 23.65
C SER A 32 1.04 -14.33 23.41
N GLN A 33 0.27 -13.24 23.37
CA GLN A 33 -1.16 -13.27 23.12
C GLN A 33 -1.36 -12.94 21.64
N SER A 34 -2.00 -13.88 20.95
CA SER A 34 -2.51 -13.74 19.58
C SER A 34 -2.96 -12.29 19.33
N ALA A 35 -2.62 -11.74 18.17
CA ALA A 35 -2.79 -10.33 17.79
C ALA A 35 -4.16 -9.69 18.12
N LEU A 36 -5.19 -10.48 18.37
CA LEU A 36 -6.51 -10.07 18.83
C LEU A 36 -6.53 -9.48 20.26
N ALA A 37 -5.66 -9.93 21.17
CA ALA A 37 -5.66 -9.44 22.56
C ALA A 37 -5.06 -8.03 22.70
N VAL A 38 -4.12 -7.66 21.82
CA VAL A 38 -3.49 -6.32 21.81
C VAL A 38 -4.51 -5.23 21.43
N ALA A 39 -5.58 -5.57 20.71
CA ALA A 39 -6.63 -4.65 20.30
C ALA A 39 -7.57 -4.20 21.44
N MET A 40 -7.54 -4.84 22.61
CA MET A 40 -8.42 -4.52 23.75
C MET A 40 -7.78 -3.54 24.76
N HIS A 41 -6.55 -3.09 24.53
CA HIS A 41 -5.89 -2.09 25.37
C HIS A 41 -6.27 -0.67 24.91
N PRO A 42 -6.78 0.21 25.79
CA PRO A 42 -7.23 1.57 25.44
C PRO A 42 -6.10 2.53 25.01
N THR A 43 -4.86 2.05 24.94
CA THR A 43 -3.66 2.81 24.57
C THR A 43 -2.92 2.25 23.35
N SER A 44 -3.42 1.18 22.71
CA SER A 44 -2.83 0.76 21.44
C SER A 44 -3.23 1.77 20.36
N PRO A 45 -2.29 2.46 19.70
CA PRO A 45 -2.66 3.27 18.55
C PRO A 45 -3.29 2.32 17.53
N LEU A 46 -4.55 2.59 17.17
CA LEU A 46 -5.13 1.95 15.99
C LEU A 46 -4.18 2.26 14.81
N PRO A 47 -3.89 1.29 13.92
CA PRO A 47 -3.12 1.58 12.72
C PRO A 47 -3.80 2.73 11.98
N VAL A 48 -3.17 3.89 11.94
CA VAL A 48 -3.66 5.00 11.13
C VAL A 48 -3.47 4.57 9.68
N PRO A 49 -4.54 4.55 8.85
CA PRO A 49 -4.41 4.23 7.45
C PRO A 49 -3.41 5.19 6.81
N ALA A 50 -2.43 4.65 6.08
CA ALA A 50 -1.48 5.47 5.35
C ALA A 50 -2.24 6.43 4.42
N VAL A 51 -1.93 7.73 4.50
CA VAL A 51 -2.54 8.74 3.62
C VAL A 51 -2.12 8.45 2.18
N PRO A 52 -3.06 8.26 1.24
CA PRO A 52 -2.69 7.98 -0.14
C PRO A 52 -2.10 9.21 -0.85
N ASP A 53 -0.96 9.03 -1.49
CA ASP A 53 -0.40 9.99 -2.45
C ASP A 53 -1.12 9.85 -3.79
N THR A 54 -1.39 10.96 -4.48
CA THR A 54 -2.08 10.93 -5.78
C THR A 54 -1.18 11.36 -6.93
N TYR A 55 -1.39 10.77 -8.10
CA TYR A 55 -0.71 11.12 -9.34
C TYR A 55 -1.74 11.29 -10.46
N PHE A 56 -1.53 12.30 -11.31
CA PHE A 56 -2.39 12.58 -12.46
C PHE A 56 -1.54 12.70 -13.73
N LEU A 57 -1.97 12.00 -14.79
CA LEU A 57 -1.35 11.98 -16.10
C LEU A 57 -2.38 12.35 -17.14
N ASN A 58 -2.04 13.33 -17.98
CA ASN A 58 -2.77 13.64 -19.21
C ASN A 58 -1.90 13.21 -20.38
N SER A 59 -2.45 12.43 -21.31
CA SER A 59 -1.67 11.93 -22.42
C SER A 59 -1.10 13.07 -23.26
N ALA A 60 0.12 12.89 -23.73
CA ALA A 60 0.77 13.62 -24.80
C ALA A 60 0.93 12.67 -26.00
N ALA A 61 1.28 13.23 -27.17
CA ALA A 61 1.56 12.51 -28.42
C ALA A 61 2.81 11.61 -28.38
N THR A 62 2.89 10.75 -27.37
CA THR A 62 3.98 9.83 -27.02
C THR A 62 3.40 8.55 -26.39
N THR A 63 4.25 7.68 -25.86
CA THR A 63 3.86 6.53 -25.05
C THR A 63 3.65 6.85 -23.56
N ASN A 64 3.85 8.11 -23.15
CA ASN A 64 3.55 8.60 -21.80
C ASN A 64 4.24 7.83 -20.66
N GLY A 65 5.41 7.25 -20.92
CA GLY A 65 6.20 6.50 -19.93
C GLY A 65 6.76 7.40 -18.83
N THR A 66 6.48 7.08 -17.57
CA THR A 66 6.93 7.86 -16.40
C THR A 66 7.04 6.99 -15.14
N GLY A 67 8.04 7.30 -14.31
CA GLY A 67 8.19 6.71 -12.98
C GLY A 67 7.43 7.54 -11.96
N ILE A 68 6.49 6.92 -11.25
CA ILE A 68 5.65 7.58 -10.24
C ILE A 68 6.32 7.52 -8.87
N TYR A 69 6.95 6.39 -8.54
CA TYR A 69 7.65 6.20 -7.28
C TYR A 69 8.72 5.11 -7.42
N SER A 70 9.89 5.33 -6.83
CA SER A 70 11.09 4.50 -7.04
C SER A 70 11.31 3.40 -6.00
N SER A 71 10.37 3.22 -5.08
CA SER A 71 10.45 2.23 -4.00
C SER A 71 9.12 1.46 -3.88
N THR A 72 9.07 0.51 -2.95
CA THR A 72 7.87 -0.30 -2.69
C THR A 72 6.64 0.57 -2.50
N SER A 73 5.56 0.26 -3.22
CA SER A 73 4.27 0.93 -3.08
C SER A 73 3.08 0.01 -3.33
N SER A 74 1.91 0.40 -2.83
CA SER A 74 0.62 -0.21 -3.15
C SER A 74 -0.20 0.75 -4.00
N LEU A 75 -0.70 0.33 -5.16
CA LEU A 75 -1.75 1.03 -5.87
C LEU A 75 -3.08 0.81 -5.16
N GLN A 76 -3.69 1.90 -4.67
CA GLN A 76 -4.95 1.88 -3.93
C GLN A 76 -6.16 2.13 -4.82
N SER A 77 -6.00 2.94 -5.86
CA SER A 77 -7.05 3.20 -6.85
C SER A 77 -6.44 3.69 -8.16
N LEU A 78 -7.09 3.36 -9.26
CA LEU A 78 -6.80 3.92 -10.57
C LEU A 78 -8.11 4.26 -11.27
N TYR A 79 -8.20 5.47 -11.80
CA TYR A 79 -9.27 5.92 -12.67
C TYR A 79 -8.64 6.35 -13.99
N ALA A 80 -9.13 5.83 -15.10
CA ALA A 80 -8.69 6.24 -16.43
C ALA A 80 -9.88 6.51 -17.33
N SER A 81 -9.80 7.59 -18.12
CA SER A 81 -10.80 7.93 -19.13
C SER A 81 -10.15 8.13 -20.49
N ASN A 82 -10.84 7.73 -21.54
CA ASN A 82 -10.41 7.86 -22.93
C ASN A 82 -11.52 8.54 -23.73
N ILE A 83 -11.25 9.73 -24.24
CA ILE A 83 -12.18 10.49 -25.10
C ILE A 83 -11.89 10.30 -26.60
N GLY A 84 -10.90 9.47 -26.94
CA GLY A 84 -10.54 9.18 -28.32
C GLY A 84 -11.48 8.22 -29.02
N ALA A 85 -11.27 8.07 -30.33
CA ALA A 85 -12.03 7.15 -31.20
C ALA A 85 -11.44 5.73 -31.25
N SER A 86 -10.33 5.48 -30.55
CA SER A 86 -9.68 4.17 -30.46
C SER A 86 -9.39 3.83 -29.02
N ASP A 87 -9.39 2.53 -28.71
CA ASP A 87 -9.00 2.02 -27.41
C ASP A 87 -7.57 2.47 -27.07
N ALA A 88 -7.31 2.61 -25.78
CA ALA A 88 -5.99 2.88 -25.24
C ALA A 88 -5.70 1.93 -24.08
N PHE A 89 -4.42 1.71 -23.81
CA PHE A 89 -3.98 0.73 -22.83
C PHE A 89 -3.08 1.40 -21.81
N VAL A 90 -3.54 1.45 -20.56
CA VAL A 90 -2.73 1.91 -19.43
C VAL A 90 -1.91 0.72 -18.94
N LYS A 91 -0.59 0.87 -18.99
CA LYS A 91 0.38 -0.14 -18.60
C LYS A 91 1.05 0.28 -17.30
N LEU A 92 1.02 -0.56 -16.27
CA LEU A 92 1.74 -0.33 -15.02
C LEU A 92 2.98 -1.23 -14.95
N TYR A 93 4.05 -0.69 -14.40
CA TYR A 93 5.35 -1.36 -14.32
C TYR A 93 5.82 -1.42 -12.87
N ASN A 94 6.39 -2.56 -12.50
CA ASN A 94 7.05 -2.77 -11.23
C ASN A 94 8.56 -2.50 -11.38
N LYS A 95 8.94 -1.21 -11.36
CA LYS A 95 10.31 -0.77 -11.63
C LYS A 95 10.66 0.48 -10.83
N ALA A 96 11.89 0.53 -10.32
CA ALA A 96 12.40 1.67 -9.54
C ALA A 96 12.65 2.94 -10.39
N THR A 97 12.81 2.79 -11.71
CA THR A 97 13.03 3.90 -12.65
C THR A 97 11.87 4.03 -13.63
N ALA A 98 11.85 5.11 -14.41
CA ALA A 98 10.90 5.25 -15.50
C ALA A 98 10.94 4.03 -16.44
N PRO A 99 9.76 3.55 -16.89
CA PRO A 99 9.68 2.42 -17.81
C PRO A 99 10.10 2.82 -19.23
N VAL A 100 10.82 1.93 -19.91
CA VAL A 100 11.14 1.98 -21.34
C VAL A 100 10.08 1.17 -22.07
N VAL A 101 9.09 1.89 -22.61
CA VAL A 101 7.95 1.30 -23.32
C VAL A 101 8.46 0.55 -24.55
N GLY A 102 7.97 -0.68 -24.74
CA GLY A 102 8.36 -1.54 -25.86
C GLY A 102 9.43 -2.59 -25.50
N THR A 103 10.19 -2.39 -24.43
CA THR A 103 11.20 -3.34 -23.95
C THR A 103 10.96 -3.82 -22.54
N ASP A 104 10.49 -2.94 -21.64
CA ASP A 104 10.11 -3.35 -20.29
C ASP A 104 8.76 -4.11 -20.33
N VAL A 105 8.63 -5.13 -19.49
CA VAL A 105 7.41 -5.92 -19.36
C VAL A 105 6.46 -5.24 -18.36
N PRO A 106 5.21 -4.93 -18.74
CA PRO A 106 4.23 -4.40 -17.81
C PRO A 106 3.78 -5.47 -16.81
N GLU A 107 3.61 -5.08 -15.54
CA GLU A 107 3.01 -5.93 -14.50
C GLU A 107 1.48 -6.01 -14.69
N MET A 108 0.88 -4.94 -15.24
CA MET A 108 -0.56 -4.90 -15.51
C MET A 108 -0.85 -4.08 -16.77
N VAL A 109 -1.73 -4.61 -17.63
CA VAL A 109 -2.23 -3.95 -18.83
C VAL A 109 -3.74 -3.77 -18.72
N ILE A 110 -4.19 -2.52 -18.71
CA ILE A 110 -5.60 -2.16 -18.52
C ILE A 110 -6.11 -1.51 -19.80
N ARG A 111 -7.13 -2.12 -20.41
CA ARG A 111 -7.84 -1.51 -21.55
C ARG A 111 -8.78 -0.41 -21.08
N VAL A 112 -8.68 0.75 -21.72
CA VAL A 112 -9.62 1.87 -21.59
C VAL A 112 -10.30 2.04 -22.94
N VAL A 113 -11.55 1.58 -23.03
CA VAL A 113 -12.33 1.57 -24.26
C VAL A 113 -12.55 3.00 -24.76
N ALA A 114 -12.54 3.20 -26.08
CA ALA A 114 -12.86 4.47 -26.72
C ALA A 114 -14.17 5.08 -26.19
N GLY A 115 -14.15 6.39 -25.88
CA GLY A 115 -15.29 7.12 -25.34
C GLY A 115 -15.74 6.71 -23.93
N SER A 116 -14.95 5.92 -23.21
CA SER A 116 -15.33 5.35 -21.91
C SER A 116 -14.33 5.65 -20.80
N ASN A 117 -14.65 5.21 -19.59
CA ASN A 117 -13.76 5.24 -18.45
C ASN A 117 -13.77 3.90 -17.71
N ILE A 118 -12.74 3.70 -16.91
CA ILE A 118 -12.56 2.53 -16.05
C ILE A 118 -12.07 3.00 -14.68
N GLN A 119 -12.58 2.34 -13.64
CA GLN A 119 -12.09 2.49 -12.28
C GLN A 119 -11.66 1.13 -11.74
N ILE A 120 -10.51 1.11 -11.09
CA ILE A 120 -9.93 -0.06 -10.44
C ILE A 120 -9.71 0.28 -8.98
N THR A 121 -10.26 -0.53 -8.08
CA THR A 121 -10.15 -0.33 -6.63
C THR A 121 -9.89 -1.68 -5.97
N PRO A 122 -8.62 -2.09 -5.80
CA PRO A 122 -8.21 -3.39 -5.25
C PRO A 122 -8.55 -3.63 -3.77
N GLY A 123 -9.20 -2.68 -3.09
CA GLY A 123 -9.50 -2.76 -1.67
C GLY A 123 -8.26 -2.50 -0.80
N LEU A 124 -8.32 -2.95 0.45
CA LEU A 124 -7.42 -2.50 1.52
C LEU A 124 -5.93 -2.80 1.28
N GLN A 125 -5.62 -3.93 0.63
CA GLN A 125 -4.23 -4.34 0.40
C GLN A 125 -3.55 -3.57 -0.74
N GLY A 126 -4.35 -3.04 -1.68
CA GLY A 126 -3.82 -2.50 -2.92
C GLY A 126 -3.17 -3.56 -3.83
N TYR A 127 -2.83 -3.18 -5.06
CA TYR A 127 -1.90 -3.97 -5.87
C TYR A 127 -0.46 -3.58 -5.51
N ARG A 128 0.37 -4.57 -5.16
CA ARG A 128 1.73 -4.34 -4.68
C ARG A 128 2.72 -4.21 -5.83
N PHE A 129 3.56 -3.18 -5.75
CA PHE A 129 4.67 -2.89 -6.66
C PHE A 129 5.96 -2.80 -5.83
N PRO A 130 6.64 -3.94 -5.57
CA PRO A 130 7.77 -4.00 -4.64
C PRO A 130 9.01 -3.21 -5.09
N LEU A 131 9.26 -3.07 -6.40
CA LEU A 131 10.44 -2.39 -6.92
C LEU A 131 10.21 -0.89 -7.15
N GLY A 132 8.97 -0.47 -7.36
CA GLY A 132 8.60 0.88 -7.77
C GLY A 132 7.38 0.86 -8.67
N LEU A 133 6.70 2.00 -8.78
CA LEU A 133 5.51 2.15 -9.61
C LEU A 133 5.83 3.03 -10.81
N GLY A 134 5.74 2.45 -12.00
CA GLY A 134 5.79 3.16 -13.28
C GLY A 134 4.48 3.04 -14.05
N ILE A 135 4.24 3.96 -14.97
CA ILE A 135 3.07 3.95 -15.87
C ILE A 135 3.48 4.30 -17.29
N ALA A 136 2.75 3.77 -18.26
CA ALA A 136 2.74 4.22 -19.65
C ALA A 136 1.32 4.11 -20.22
N ILE A 137 1.09 4.75 -21.37
CA ILE A 137 -0.18 4.65 -22.11
C ILE A 137 0.14 4.43 -23.58
N THR A 138 -0.38 3.35 -24.17
CA THR A 138 -0.12 2.98 -25.57
C THR A 138 -1.42 2.70 -26.32
N GLY A 139 -1.35 2.72 -27.66
CA GLY A 139 -2.51 2.56 -28.53
C GLY A 139 -2.99 1.11 -28.69
N LEU A 140 -2.13 0.12 -28.43
CA LEU A 140 -2.44 -1.30 -28.59
C LEU A 140 -2.10 -2.12 -27.34
N ALA A 141 -2.70 -3.32 -27.26
CA ALA A 141 -2.64 -4.19 -26.11
C ALA A 141 -1.28 -4.88 -25.92
N ALA A 142 -0.51 -5.11 -26.99
CA ALA A 142 0.73 -5.87 -26.93
C ALA A 142 1.72 -5.24 -25.95
N ASP A 143 2.41 -6.05 -25.15
CA ASP A 143 3.35 -5.56 -24.14
C ASP A 143 4.44 -4.69 -24.74
N THR A 144 4.94 -5.09 -25.92
CA THR A 144 5.95 -4.39 -26.71
C THR A 144 5.40 -3.22 -27.55
N ASP A 145 4.09 -2.93 -27.48
CA ASP A 145 3.51 -1.82 -28.23
C ASP A 145 4.10 -0.48 -27.80
N THR A 146 4.45 0.33 -28.79
CA THR A 146 4.96 1.71 -28.65
C THR A 146 4.09 2.72 -29.39
N THR A 147 2.90 2.32 -29.83
CA THR A 147 1.96 3.21 -30.54
C THR A 147 1.60 4.39 -29.63
N ALA A 148 1.88 5.60 -30.11
CA ALA A 148 1.63 6.83 -29.37
C ALA A 148 0.12 7.09 -29.23
N VAL A 149 -0.25 7.70 -28.10
CA VAL A 149 -1.62 8.14 -27.82
C VAL A 149 -1.71 9.64 -28.04
N ALA A 150 -2.81 10.17 -28.58
CA ALA A 150 -2.89 11.60 -28.88
C ALA A 150 -2.88 12.45 -27.59
N ALA A 151 -2.45 13.71 -27.71
CA ALA A 151 -2.45 14.63 -26.58
C ALA A 151 -3.89 14.91 -26.08
N GLY A 152 -4.10 14.84 -24.77
CA GLY A 152 -5.39 15.07 -24.12
C GLY A 152 -6.43 13.96 -24.31
N GLN A 153 -6.09 12.89 -25.03
CA GLN A 153 -7.00 11.78 -25.32
C GLN A 153 -7.31 10.94 -24.08
N VAL A 154 -6.28 10.59 -23.30
CA VAL A 154 -6.39 9.71 -22.14
C VAL A 154 -5.96 10.47 -20.90
N LYS A 155 -6.77 10.38 -19.84
CA LYS A 155 -6.45 10.93 -18.53
C LYS A 155 -6.45 9.81 -17.51
N VAL A 156 -5.42 9.76 -16.69
CA VAL A 156 -5.28 8.76 -15.63
C VAL A 156 -5.06 9.48 -14.31
N LYS A 157 -5.84 9.14 -13.30
CA LYS A 157 -5.59 9.47 -11.90
C LYS A 157 -5.35 8.17 -11.15
N LEU A 158 -4.32 8.15 -10.31
CA LEU A 158 -4.09 7.02 -9.41
C LEU A 158 -3.74 7.51 -8.03
N SER A 159 -3.98 6.64 -7.05
CA SER A 159 -3.61 6.84 -5.65
C SER A 159 -2.75 5.67 -5.19
N ARG A 160 -1.68 5.95 -4.45
CA ARG A 160 -0.78 4.94 -3.87
C ARG A 160 -0.52 5.16 -2.39
N THR A 161 -0.12 4.11 -1.70
CA THR A 161 0.47 4.18 -0.35
C THR A 161 1.84 3.49 -0.35
N VAL A 162 2.62 3.71 0.70
CA VAL A 162 3.86 2.96 0.97
C VAL A 162 3.56 1.77 1.89
#